data_AF-A0A326UBL7-F1
#
_entry.id   AF-A0A326UBL7-F1
#
_cell.length_a   1.000
_cell.length_b   1.000
_cell.length_c   1.000
_cell.angle_alpha   90.00
_cell.angle_beta   90.00
_cell.angle_gamma   90.00
#
_symmetry.space_group_name_H-M   'P 1'
#
loop_
_entity.id
_entity.type
_entity.pdbx_description
1 polymer ?
#
loop_
_entity_poly.entity_id
_entity_poly.type
_entity_poly.pdbx_seq_one_letter_code
_entity_poly.pdbx_strand_id
1 'polypeptide(L)'
;MAGQIHTHPAENCNWRRHKNACPFYRERWFPCNDVVGEPMYQVFCLKGTPPVTLEEQDKCFRSKSRCWRLAESTRRKAEKVGHTSEHSK
;
A
#
# COMPACT_ATOMS: atom_id res chain seq x y z
N MET A 1 18.14 -18.30 -8.09
CA MET A 1 16.90 -17.89 -8.79
C MET A 1 16.46 -16.57 -8.20
N ALA A 2 16.73 -15.45 -8.89
CA ALA A 2 16.20 -14.14 -8.50
C ALA A 2 14.68 -14.23 -8.52
N GLY A 3 14.02 -14.00 -7.38
CA GLY A 3 12.57 -14.11 -7.27
C GLY A 3 11.92 -13.17 -8.27
N GLN A 4 11.11 -13.70 -9.19
CA GLN A 4 10.47 -12.92 -10.24
C GLN A 4 9.82 -11.67 -9.66
N ILE A 5 10.01 -10.53 -10.32
CA ILE A 5 9.41 -9.23 -9.96
C ILE A 5 7.88 -9.35 -9.80
N HIS A 6 7.23 -10.39 -10.34
CA HIS A 6 5.78 -10.59 -10.21
C HIS A 6 5.34 -11.59 -9.13
N THR A 7 6.23 -11.99 -8.21
CA THR A 7 5.87 -13.01 -7.21
C THR A 7 4.92 -12.45 -6.15
N HIS A 8 3.75 -13.06 -5.95
CA HIS A 8 2.77 -12.61 -4.97
C HIS A 8 3.27 -12.84 -3.53
N PRO A 9 2.90 -12.01 -2.52
CA PRO A 9 3.30 -12.22 -1.13
C PRO A 9 2.82 -13.51 -0.48
N ALA A 10 1.86 -14.21 -1.09
CA ALA A 10 1.46 -15.55 -0.65
C ALA A 10 2.44 -16.64 -1.09
N GLU A 11 3.20 -16.41 -2.16
CA GLU A 11 4.07 -17.42 -2.79
C GLU A 11 5.53 -17.32 -2.30
N ASN A 12 5.87 -16.27 -1.56
CA ASN A 12 7.25 -16.03 -1.11
C ASN A 12 7.28 -15.53 0.35
N CYS A 13 8.06 -16.19 1.21
CA CYS A 13 8.13 -15.82 2.62
C CYS A 13 8.96 -14.55 2.89
N ASN A 14 9.66 -13.99 1.90
CA ASN A 14 10.53 -12.82 2.08
C ASN A 14 9.78 -11.48 2.19
N TRP A 15 8.44 -11.50 2.06
CA TRP A 15 7.63 -10.30 2.21
C TRP A 15 7.45 -9.93 3.68
N ARG A 16 7.95 -8.76 4.05
CA ARG A 16 7.91 -8.23 5.41
C ARG A 16 6.88 -7.11 5.50
N ARG A 17 6.29 -6.96 6.69
CA ARG A 17 5.45 -5.80 7.02
C ARG A 17 6.34 -4.74 7.65
N HIS A 18 6.42 -3.57 7.03
CA HIS A 18 7.10 -2.42 7.62
C HIS A 18 6.40 -1.99 8.92
N LYS A 19 7.17 -1.77 10.01
CA LYS A 19 6.65 -1.58 11.37
C LYS A 19 5.68 -0.41 11.53
N ASN A 20 5.90 0.65 10.73
CA ASN A 20 5.11 1.88 10.78
C ASN A 20 4.11 2.00 9.63
N ALA A 21 4.15 1.09 8.66
CA ALA A 21 3.29 1.18 7.50
C ALA A 21 1.89 0.65 7.73
N CYS A 22 1.01 1.02 6.80
CA CYS A 22 -0.29 0.44 6.53
C CYS A 22 -0.28 -1.10 6.73
N PRO A 23 -1.34 -1.68 7.33
CA PRO A 23 -1.42 -3.12 7.56
C PRO A 23 -1.38 -3.95 6.27
N PHE A 24 -1.72 -3.36 5.11
CA PHE A 24 -1.69 -4.00 3.80
C PHE A 24 -0.39 -3.78 3.02
N TYR A 25 0.51 -2.92 3.51
CA TYR A 25 1.80 -2.66 2.89
C TYR A 25 2.75 -3.84 3.15
N ARG A 26 3.37 -4.35 2.09
CA ARG A 26 4.41 -5.38 2.12
C ARG A 26 5.60 -4.89 1.32
N GLU A 27 6.79 -5.20 1.81
CA GLU A 27 8.03 -4.97 1.09
C GLU A 27 8.93 -6.19 1.15
N ARG A 28 9.79 -6.36 0.15
CA ARG A 28 10.86 -7.33 0.16
C ARG A 28 12.14 -6.71 -0.38
N TRP A 29 13.25 -7.10 0.21
CA TRP A 29 14.59 -6.72 -0.23
C TRP A 29 15.17 -7.85 -1.07
N PHE A 30 15.84 -7.52 -2.17
CA PHE A 30 16.54 -8.50 -2.98
C PHE A 30 18.00 -8.58 -2.53
N PRO A 31 18.46 -9.70 -1.96
CA PRO A 31 19.79 -9.81 -1.38
C PRO A 31 20.92 -9.95 -2.41
N CYS A 32 20.62 -10.03 -3.71
CA CYS A 32 21.59 -10.40 -4.74
C CYS A 32 21.43 -9.54 -6.00
N ASN A 33 21.29 -8.23 -5.82
CA ASN A 33 21.09 -7.27 -6.90
C ASN A 33 22.27 -6.30 -7.03
N ASP A 34 23.46 -6.87 -7.25
CA ASP A 34 24.64 -6.13 -7.75
C ASP A 34 24.58 -5.94 -9.28
N VAL A 35 23.50 -6.36 -9.93
CA VAL A 35 23.27 -6.19 -11.37
C VAL A 35 22.65 -4.81 -11.63
N VAL A 36 23.34 -3.99 -12.44
CA VAL A 36 22.86 -2.69 -12.90
C VAL A 36 21.53 -2.87 -13.63
N GLY A 37 20.47 -2.26 -13.11
CA GLY A 37 19.14 -2.21 -13.74
C GLY A 37 18.04 -2.98 -13.01
N GLU A 38 18.37 -3.82 -12.03
CA GLU A 38 17.38 -4.58 -11.27
C GLU A 38 16.98 -3.85 -9.95
N PRO A 39 15.70 -3.90 -9.53
CA PRO A 39 15.21 -3.14 -8.38
C PRO A 39 15.75 -3.69 -7.04
N MET A 40 16.37 -2.83 -6.21
CA MET A 40 16.92 -3.24 -4.89
C MET A 40 15.85 -3.74 -3.90
N TYR A 41 14.63 -3.21 -4.00
CA TYR A 41 13.50 -3.63 -3.18
C TYR A 41 12.22 -3.57 -4.00
N GLN A 42 11.21 -4.30 -3.54
CA GLN A 42 9.88 -4.27 -4.14
C GLN A 42 8.80 -4.05 -3.09
N VAL A 43 7.78 -3.31 -3.48
CA VAL A 43 6.60 -3.00 -2.67
C VAL A 43 5.37 -3.70 -3.25
N PHE A 44 4.50 -4.19 -2.37
CA PHE A 44 3.21 -4.77 -2.73
C PHE A 44 2.13 -4.32 -1.75
N CYS A 45 0.93 -4.12 -2.26
CA CYS A 45 -0.24 -3.83 -1.45
C CYS A 45 -1.24 -4.98 -1.55
N LEU A 46 -1.65 -5.54 -0.42
CA LEU A 46 -2.64 -6.63 -0.37
C LEU A 46 -4.04 -6.23 -0.88
N LYS A 47 -4.28 -4.94 -1.16
CA LYS A 47 -5.50 -4.45 -1.82
C LYS A 47 -5.37 -4.30 -3.33
N GLY A 48 -4.24 -4.74 -3.92
CA GLY A 48 -3.98 -4.61 -5.35
C GLY A 48 -3.64 -3.18 -5.80
N THR A 49 -3.45 -2.27 -4.84
CA THR A 49 -3.14 -0.86 -5.12
C THR A 49 -1.82 -0.50 -4.45
N PRO A 50 -0.65 -0.87 -5.02
CA PRO A 50 0.62 -0.41 -4.48
C PRO A 50 0.74 1.14 -4.58
N PRO A 51 1.56 1.78 -3.74
CA PRO A 51 1.93 3.17 -3.98
C PRO A 51 2.80 3.24 -5.23
N VAL A 52 2.47 4.16 -6.15
CA VAL A 52 3.24 4.36 -7.38
C VAL A 52 4.19 5.56 -7.23
N THR A 53 3.87 6.49 -6.34
CA THR A 53 4.71 7.66 -6.02
C THR A 53 5.28 7.59 -4.60
N LEU A 54 6.39 8.31 -4.38
CA LEU A 54 7.00 8.46 -3.05
C LEU A 54 6.03 9.07 -2.03
N GLU A 55 5.18 9.99 -2.47
CA GLU A 55 4.16 10.62 -1.62
C GLU A 55 3.12 9.59 -1.15
N GLU A 56 2.67 8.69 -2.03
CA GLU A 56 1.76 7.62 -1.65
C GLU A 56 2.42 6.60 -0.72
N GLN A 57 3.72 6.37 -0.89
CA GLN A 57 4.50 5.51 -0.02
C GLN A 57 4.66 6.12 1.38
N ASP A 58 4.95 7.42 1.50
CA ASP A 58 5.00 8.14 2.77
C ASP A 58 3.64 8.08 3.50
N LYS A 59 2.53 8.30 2.78
CA LYS A 59 1.17 8.12 3.35
C LYS A 59 0.95 6.69 3.87
N CYS A 60 1.45 5.69 3.14
CA CYS A 60 1.43 4.30 3.62
C CYS A 60 2.25 4.15 4.91
N PHE A 61 3.44 4.76 5.00
CA PHE A 61 4.35 4.69 6.14
C PHE A 61 3.90 5.46 7.38
N ARG A 62 2.99 6.43 7.24
CA ARG A 62 2.40 7.17 8.36
C ARG A 62 1.15 6.53 8.95
N SER A 63 0.64 5.47 8.33
CA SER A 63 -0.69 4.91 8.63
C SER A 63 -0.63 3.52 9.26
N LYS A 64 0.05 3.38 10.41
CA LYS A 64 0.29 2.08 11.09
C LYS A 64 -0.98 1.26 11.37
N SER A 65 -2.07 1.92 11.74
CA SER A 65 -3.29 1.25 12.23
C SER A 65 -4.34 1.00 11.14
N ARG A 66 -4.27 1.69 9.99
CA ARG A 66 -5.29 1.64 8.93
C ARG A 66 -4.76 2.08 7.58
N CYS A 67 -5.41 1.66 6.50
CA CYS A 67 -5.05 2.15 5.16
C CYS A 67 -5.56 3.59 4.96
N TRP A 68 -4.67 4.49 4.52
CA TRP A 68 -5.04 5.88 4.24
C TRP A 68 -6.11 5.98 3.15
N ARG A 69 -6.02 5.17 2.08
CA ARG A 69 -7.04 5.15 1.01
C ARG A 69 -8.42 4.74 1.51
N LEU A 70 -8.47 3.76 2.43
CA LEU A 70 -9.75 3.36 3.05
C LEU A 70 -10.28 4.46 3.97
N ALA A 71 -9.41 5.10 4.75
CA ALA A 71 -9.80 6.20 5.62
C ALA A 71 -10.37 7.39 4.82
N GLU A 72 -9.75 7.75 3.69
CA GLU A 72 -10.24 8.79 2.79
C GLU A 72 -11.54 8.40 2.11
N SER A 73 -11.70 7.14 1.69
CA SER A 73 -12.95 6.66 1.11
C SER A 73 -14.11 6.78 2.11
N THR A 74 -13.89 6.38 3.36
CA THR A 74 -14.89 6.51 4.43
C THR A 74 -15.23 7.98 4.71
N ARG A 75 -14.22 8.87 4.78
CA ARG A 75 -14.44 10.31 4.94
C ARG A 75 -15.33 10.89 3.83
N ARG A 76 -14.99 10.62 2.57
CA ARG A 76 -15.76 11.07 1.40
C ARG A 76 -17.19 10.55 1.38
N LYS A 77 -17.43 9.34 1.90
CA LYS A 77 -18.78 8.78 2.02
C LYS A 77 -19.60 9.49 3.09
N ALA A 78 -18.99 9.82 4.23
CA ALA A 78 -19.67 10.56 5.30
C ALA A 78 -20.11 11.96 4.86
N GLU A 79 -19.28 12.67 4.08
CA GLU A 79 -19.60 14.00 3.54
C GLU A 79 -20.80 13.96 2.58
N LYS A 80 -20.94 12.89 1.78
CA LYS A 80 -22.08 12.71 0.87
C LYS A 80 -23.39 12.44 1.61
N VAL A 81 -23.35 11.71 2.73
CA VAL A 81 -24.54 11.42 3.55
C VAL A 81 -25.04 12.68 4.27
N GLY A 82 -24.15 13.60 4.64
CA GLY A 82 -24.53 14.87 5.28
C GLY A 82 -25.21 15.88 4.34
N HIS A 83 -25.04 15.75 3.02
CA HIS A 83 -25.55 16.74 2.05
C HIS A 83 -26.94 16.41 1.48
N THR A 84 -27.47 15.20 1.71
CA THR A 84 -28.77 14.77 1.14
C THR A 84 -30.00 15.05 2.02
N SER A 85 -29.85 15.77 3.14
CA SER A 85 -30.94 15.95 4.10
C SER A 85 -31.69 17.30 4.03
N GLU A 86 -31.37 18.20 3.10
CA GLU A 86 -31.93 19.57 3.09
C GLU A 86 -32.62 19.99 1.78
N HIS A 87 -33.38 19.09 1.14
CA HIS A 87 -34.28 19.47 0.05
C HIS A 87 -35.57 18.64 0.04
N SER A 88 -36.36 18.75 1.11
CA SER A 88 -37.79 18.46 1.09
C SER A 88 -38.44 19.11 2.31
N LYS A 89 -38.87 20.36 2.14
CA LYS A 89 -40.13 20.90 2.65
C LYS A 89 -40.33 22.32 2.15
#